data_AF-A0A257NHD6-F1
#
_entry.id   AF-A0A257NHD6-F1
#
_cell.length_a   1.000
_cell.length_b   1.000
_cell.length_c   1.000
_cell.angle_alpha   90.00
_cell.angle_beta   90.00
_cell.angle_gamma   90.00
#
_symmetry.space_group_name_H-M   'P 1'
#
loop_
_entity.id
_entity.type
_entity.pdbx_description
1 polymer ?
#
loop_
_entity_poly.entity_id
_entity_poly.type
_entity_poly.pdbx_seq_one_letter_code
_entity_poly.pdbx_strand_id
1 'polypeptide(L)'
;MIMNEQKSDLSASQVEDYLQQHPDFFHEHLNLLEQMSIPHPSGTAISLISKQLELFRSKHHEMENQLNALIEIARNNDASLIRMHKLTLALLEASTLEQAIANLDVVLADYFLTDFVAVRIIKQRPESAIANLFIEPGSENLQPFLKELAGNQPKCGRPTLAQAKVLFGDSAVEVNSCAIIPMNFTELDGILAIGSREKGRFHYSMGNLFLTQMSEIIGTRLISLLRQTHNAY
;
A
#
# COMPACT_ATOMS: atom_id res chain seq x y z
N MET A 1 -40.49 -18.68 25.27
CA MET A 1 -40.50 -18.21 26.68
C MET A 1 -39.09 -17.75 27.02
N ILE A 2 -39.01 -16.67 27.78
CA ILE A 2 -37.91 -15.72 27.91
C ILE A 2 -36.78 -16.19 28.83
N MET A 3 -35.55 -15.82 28.42
CA MET A 3 -34.27 -15.60 29.14
C MET A 3 -33.98 -16.30 30.47
N ASN A 4 -32.84 -16.99 30.50
CA ASN A 4 -32.07 -17.30 31.69
C ASN A 4 -30.83 -16.38 31.73
N GLU A 5 -30.96 -15.20 32.34
CA GLU A 5 -29.82 -14.38 32.76
C GLU A 5 -29.70 -14.51 34.29
N GLN A 6 -28.75 -15.31 34.76
CA GLN A 6 -28.31 -15.23 36.15
C GLN A 6 -27.42 -13.99 36.31
N LYS A 7 -28.06 -12.85 36.57
CA LYS A 7 -27.41 -11.63 37.02
C LYS A 7 -27.24 -11.72 38.53
N SER A 8 -26.12 -12.23 39.00
CA SER A 8 -25.74 -12.09 40.41
C SER A 8 -25.25 -10.65 40.63
N ASP A 9 -26.17 -9.74 40.95
CA ASP A 9 -25.82 -8.40 41.40
C ASP A 9 -25.13 -8.52 42.77
N LEU A 10 -23.80 -8.55 42.77
CA LEU A 10 -23.01 -8.33 43.97
C LEU A 10 -23.38 -6.96 44.54
N SER A 11 -23.84 -6.93 45.79
CA SER A 11 -24.16 -5.68 46.47
C SER A 11 -22.88 -4.96 46.90
N ALA A 12 -22.92 -3.62 46.94
CA ALA A 12 -21.77 -2.81 47.37
C ALA A 12 -21.25 -3.20 48.76
N SER A 13 -22.16 -3.55 49.69
CA SER A 13 -21.82 -4.01 51.04
C SER A 13 -21.00 -5.30 51.03
N GLN A 14 -21.31 -6.24 50.12
CA GLN A 14 -20.57 -7.49 50.01
C GLN A 14 -19.17 -7.28 49.47
N VAL A 15 -18.99 -6.32 48.55
CA VAL A 15 -17.67 -5.93 48.05
C VAL A 15 -16.85 -5.23 49.13
N GLU A 16 -17.48 -4.37 49.92
CA GLU A 16 -16.83 -3.70 51.06
C GLU A 16 -16.37 -4.69 52.13
N ASP A 17 -17.25 -5.59 52.57
CA ASP A 17 -16.92 -6.63 53.56
C ASP A 17 -15.76 -7.53 53.07
N TYR A 18 -15.75 -7.86 51.78
CA TYR A 18 -14.69 -8.65 51.17
C TYR A 18 -13.34 -7.91 51.17
N LEU A 19 -13.31 -6.63 50.77
CA LEU A 19 -12.08 -5.83 50.76
C LEU A 19 -11.54 -5.58 52.18
N GLN A 20 -12.41 -5.45 53.19
CA GLN A 20 -11.98 -5.33 54.59
C GLN A 20 -11.33 -6.61 55.12
N GLN A 21 -11.83 -7.78 54.72
CA GLN A 21 -11.27 -9.08 55.10
C GLN A 21 -9.97 -9.42 54.35
N HIS A 22 -9.73 -8.77 53.20
CA HIS A 22 -8.56 -8.98 52.34
C HIS A 22 -7.79 -7.68 52.09
N PRO A 23 -7.04 -7.14 53.08
CA PRO A 23 -6.33 -5.87 52.94
C PRO A 23 -5.21 -5.88 51.89
N ASP A 24 -4.61 -7.04 51.62
CA ASP A 24 -3.57 -7.21 50.59
C ASP A 24 -4.12 -7.38 49.16
N PHE A 25 -5.45 -7.38 49.00
CA PHE A 25 -6.11 -7.65 47.72
C PHE A 25 -5.58 -6.77 46.57
N PHE A 26 -5.34 -5.48 46.81
CA PHE A 26 -4.81 -4.58 45.79
C PHE A 26 -3.29 -4.71 45.55
N HIS A 27 -2.55 -5.30 46.49
CA HIS A 27 -1.14 -5.66 46.26
C HIS A 27 -1.03 -6.87 45.31
N GLU A 28 -1.94 -7.83 45.45
CA GLU A 28 -2.00 -9.02 44.58
C GLU A 28 -2.67 -8.74 43.22
N HIS A 29 -3.48 -7.68 43.15
CA HIS A 29 -4.21 -7.28 41.95
C HIS A 29 -3.88 -5.86 41.47
N LEU A 30 -2.57 -5.54 41.35
CA LEU A 30 -2.07 -4.23 40.89
C LEU A 30 -2.68 -3.78 39.55
N ASN A 31 -2.88 -4.69 38.60
CA ASN A 31 -3.50 -4.39 37.29
C ASN A 31 -4.92 -3.82 37.42
N LEU A 32 -5.63 -4.13 38.52
CA LEU A 32 -6.97 -3.62 38.78
C LEU A 32 -6.94 -2.12 39.12
N LEU A 33 -5.88 -1.65 39.78
CA LEU A 33 -5.64 -0.21 40.04
C LEU A 33 -5.34 0.58 38.75
N GLU A 34 -4.75 -0.06 37.75
CA GLU A 34 -4.51 0.56 36.44
C GLU A 34 -5.81 0.87 35.67
N GLN A 35 -6.86 0.07 35.92
CA GLN A 35 -8.14 0.17 35.23
C GLN A 35 -9.21 0.90 36.06
N MET A 36 -9.07 0.94 37.39
CA MET A 36 -10.00 1.66 38.27
C MET A 36 -9.80 3.18 38.21
N SER A 37 -10.92 3.90 38.26
CA SER A 37 -10.96 5.35 38.51
C SER A 37 -11.29 5.57 39.98
N ILE A 38 -10.27 5.77 40.81
CA ILE A 38 -10.44 6.09 42.24
C ILE A 38 -10.38 7.62 42.39
N PRO A 39 -11.52 8.30 42.58
CA PRO A 39 -11.50 9.74 42.85
C PRO A 39 -10.85 9.97 44.23
N HIS A 40 -9.80 10.78 44.27
CA HIS A 40 -9.17 11.17 45.52
C HIS A 40 -10.08 12.17 46.25
N PRO A 41 -10.39 12.00 47.55
CA PRO A 41 -11.27 12.89 48.28
C PRO A 41 -10.50 14.16 48.70
N SER A 42 -10.22 15.05 47.74
CA SER A 42 -9.57 16.34 47.98
C SER A 42 -10.52 17.55 47.91
N GLY A 43 -11.84 17.31 48.01
CA GLY A 43 -12.84 18.38 47.97
C GLY A 43 -12.90 19.09 46.60
N THR A 44 -12.83 20.42 46.58
CA THR A 44 -12.83 21.25 45.35
C THR A 44 -11.47 21.31 44.63
N ALA A 45 -10.40 20.77 45.23
CA ALA A 45 -9.06 20.76 44.64
C ALA A 45 -8.80 19.45 43.90
N ILE A 46 -8.30 19.53 42.66
CA ILE A 46 -7.85 18.36 41.88
C ILE A 46 -6.51 17.90 42.45
N SER A 47 -6.40 16.63 42.84
CA SER A 47 -5.13 16.03 43.27
C SER A 47 -4.11 16.07 42.12
N LEU A 48 -2.95 16.70 42.37
CA LEU A 48 -1.83 16.75 41.42
C LEU A 48 -1.39 15.36 40.97
N ILE A 49 -1.43 14.36 41.87
CA ILE A 49 -1.05 12.98 41.56
C ILE A 49 -2.07 12.35 40.61
N SER A 50 -3.37 12.54 40.85
CA SER A 50 -4.42 12.07 39.94
C SER A 50 -4.30 12.72 38.57
N LYS A 51 -4.00 14.03 38.51
CA LYS A 51 -3.77 14.72 37.24
C LYS A 51 -2.50 14.26 36.52
N GLN A 52 -1.42 14.00 37.26
CA GLN A 52 -0.18 13.43 36.71
C GLN A 52 -0.39 12.02 36.15
N LEU A 53 -1.16 11.17 36.84
CA LEU A 53 -1.48 9.81 36.38
C LEU A 53 -2.37 9.83 35.13
N GLU A 54 -3.37 10.71 35.08
CA GLU A 54 -4.20 10.93 33.89
C GLU A 54 -3.34 11.34 32.68
N LEU A 55 -2.46 12.33 32.86
CA LEU A 55 -1.52 12.78 31.82
C LEU A 55 -0.56 11.65 31.40
N PHE A 56 -0.09 10.85 32.35
CA PHE A 56 0.77 9.71 32.07
C PHE A 56 0.05 8.64 31.26
N ARG A 57 -1.17 8.23 31.65
CA ARG A 57 -1.99 7.27 30.89
C ARG A 57 -2.30 7.77 29.49
N SER A 58 -2.62 9.06 29.34
CA SER A 58 -2.84 9.67 28.03
C SER A 58 -1.59 9.61 27.15
N LYS A 59 -0.42 9.96 27.70
CA LYS A 59 0.86 9.88 26.96
C LYS A 59 1.26 8.44 26.63
N HIS A 60 1.04 7.51 27.55
CA HIS A 60 1.32 6.10 27.33
C HIS A 60 0.48 5.56 26.17
N HIS A 61 -0.82 5.84 26.18
CA HIS A 61 -1.72 5.44 25.10
C HIS A 61 -1.35 6.09 23.76
N GLU A 62 -0.95 7.36 23.77
CA GLU A 62 -0.44 8.04 22.57
C GLU A 62 0.82 7.37 22.02
N MET A 63 1.78 7.00 22.88
CA MET A 63 2.99 6.28 22.50
C MET A 63 2.69 4.88 21.96
N GLU A 64 1.77 4.13 22.57
CA GLU A 64 1.32 2.82 22.06
C GLU A 64 0.72 2.95 20.66
N ASN A 65 -0.12 3.97 20.43
CA ASN A 65 -0.71 4.24 19.12
C ASN A 65 0.35 4.59 18.08
N GLN A 66 1.34 5.42 18.44
CA GLN A 66 2.47 5.75 17.57
C GLN A 66 3.32 4.51 17.24
N LEU A 67 3.60 3.66 18.22
CA LEU A 67 4.34 2.41 18.02
C LEU A 67 3.60 1.48 17.06
N ASN A 68 2.30 1.28 17.27
CA ASN A 68 1.47 0.46 16.39
C ASN A 68 1.47 1.00 14.95
N ALA A 69 1.38 2.32 14.78
CA ALA A 69 1.48 2.94 13.46
C ALA A 69 2.85 2.68 12.80
N LEU A 70 3.95 2.75 13.55
CA LEU A 70 5.29 2.44 13.04
C LEU A 70 5.43 0.97 12.65
N ILE A 71 4.87 0.04 13.43
CA ILE A 71 4.87 -1.40 13.10
C ILE A 71 4.11 -1.65 11.80
N GLU A 72 2.96 -1.02 11.59
CA GLU A 72 2.19 -1.15 10.35
C GLU A 72 2.94 -0.56 9.15
N ILE A 73 3.63 0.58 9.32
CA ILE A 73 4.52 1.12 8.28
C ILE A 73 5.65 0.13 7.96
N ALA A 74 6.28 -0.46 8.97
CA ALA A 74 7.36 -1.43 8.78
C ALA A 74 6.88 -2.68 8.01
N ARG A 75 5.71 -3.23 8.37
CA ARG A 75 5.10 -4.38 7.67
C ARG A 75 4.80 -4.06 6.20
N ASN A 76 4.27 -2.87 5.91
CA ASN A 76 4.00 -2.43 4.55
C ASN A 76 5.28 -2.26 3.72
N ASN A 77 6.35 -1.75 4.34
CA ASN A 77 7.67 -1.63 3.71
C ASN A 77 8.26 -3.01 3.40
N ASP A 78 8.23 -3.96 4.35
CA ASP A 78 8.73 -5.32 4.14
C ASP A 78 7.97 -6.04 3.02
N ALA A 79 6.64 -5.90 2.99
CA ALA A 79 5.84 -6.44 1.89
C ALA A 79 6.25 -5.84 0.54
N SER A 80 6.50 -4.52 0.48
CA SER A 80 6.94 -3.84 -0.74
C SER A 80 8.32 -4.32 -1.19
N LEU A 81 9.26 -4.51 -0.26
CA LEU A 81 10.60 -5.06 -0.53
C LEU A 81 10.52 -6.48 -1.12
N ILE A 82 9.71 -7.36 -0.53
CA ILE A 82 9.53 -8.73 -1.03
C ILE A 82 8.96 -8.70 -2.45
N ARG A 83 7.95 -7.86 -2.72
CA ARG A 83 7.36 -7.75 -4.06
C ARG A 83 8.37 -7.23 -5.10
N MET A 84 9.18 -6.22 -4.76
CA MET A 84 10.26 -5.73 -5.63
C MET A 84 11.31 -6.79 -5.91
N HIS A 85 11.68 -7.56 -4.89
CA HIS A 85 12.62 -8.65 -5.06
C HIS A 85 12.08 -9.70 -6.05
N LYS A 86 10.81 -10.10 -5.92
CA LYS A 86 10.15 -11.04 -6.84
C LYS A 86 10.04 -10.49 -8.27
N LEU A 87 9.67 -9.22 -8.42
CA LEU A 87 9.69 -8.52 -9.71
C LEU A 87 11.06 -8.55 -10.36
N THR A 88 12.11 -8.24 -9.59
CA THR A 88 13.48 -8.23 -10.08
C THR A 88 13.90 -9.60 -10.58
N LEU A 89 13.65 -10.66 -9.79
CA LEU A 89 13.99 -12.03 -10.18
C LEU A 89 13.28 -12.46 -11.47
N ALA A 90 11.97 -12.24 -11.57
CA ALA A 90 11.20 -12.62 -12.75
C ALA A 90 11.65 -11.90 -14.03
N LEU A 91 12.11 -10.65 -13.91
CA LEU A 91 12.67 -9.89 -15.03
C LEU A 91 14.07 -10.35 -15.44
N LEU A 92 14.90 -10.76 -14.48
CA LEU A 92 16.24 -11.27 -14.75
C LEU A 92 16.21 -12.61 -15.50
N GLU A 93 15.22 -13.45 -15.25
CA GLU A 93 15.03 -14.74 -15.92
C GLU A 93 14.62 -14.61 -17.40
N ALA A 94 13.95 -13.52 -17.77
CA ALA A 94 13.48 -13.32 -19.14
C ALA A 94 14.64 -13.11 -20.12
N SER A 95 14.74 -13.90 -21.19
CA SER A 95 15.80 -13.78 -22.21
C SER A 95 15.39 -12.97 -23.43
N THR A 96 14.10 -12.65 -23.56
CA THR A 96 13.51 -11.88 -24.67
C THR A 96 12.56 -10.83 -24.13
N LEU A 97 12.25 -9.83 -24.96
CA LEU A 97 11.27 -8.79 -24.61
C LEU A 97 9.90 -9.43 -24.30
N GLU A 98 9.50 -10.40 -25.11
CA GLU A 98 8.22 -11.10 -24.97
C GLU A 98 8.11 -11.85 -23.65
N GLN A 99 9.17 -12.57 -23.26
CA GLN A 99 9.24 -13.23 -21.96
C GLN A 99 9.19 -12.23 -20.81
N ALA A 100 9.85 -11.07 -20.95
CA ALA A 100 9.83 -10.05 -19.90
C ALA A 100 8.43 -9.49 -19.69
N ILE A 101 7.70 -9.18 -20.76
CA ILE A 101 6.31 -8.71 -20.66
C ILE A 101 5.40 -9.81 -20.06
N ALA A 102 5.52 -11.05 -20.52
CA ALA A 102 4.74 -12.15 -19.97
C ALA A 102 5.01 -12.38 -18.46
N ASN A 103 6.27 -12.30 -18.04
CA ASN A 103 6.65 -12.42 -16.63
C ASN A 103 6.13 -11.24 -15.80
N LEU A 104 6.08 -10.03 -16.37
CA LEU A 104 5.48 -8.87 -15.72
C LEU A 104 3.99 -9.07 -15.44
N ASP A 105 3.23 -9.56 -16.42
CA ASP A 105 1.80 -9.81 -16.25
C ASP A 105 1.54 -10.77 -15.08
N VAL A 106 2.31 -11.86 -15.00
CA VAL A 106 2.20 -12.85 -13.91
C VAL A 106 2.59 -12.25 -12.56
N VAL A 107 3.76 -11.62 -12.45
CA VAL A 107 4.24 -11.11 -11.15
C VAL A 107 3.37 -9.96 -10.64
N LEU A 108 2.92 -9.07 -11.52
CA LEU A 108 2.05 -7.97 -11.12
C LEU A 108 0.68 -8.50 -10.66
N ALA A 109 0.12 -9.51 -11.34
CA ALA A 109 -1.09 -10.17 -10.86
C ALA A 109 -0.88 -10.83 -9.48
N ASP A 110 0.15 -11.66 -9.32
CA ASP A 110 0.34 -12.49 -8.12
C ASP A 110 0.78 -11.69 -6.89
N TYR A 111 1.74 -10.77 -7.05
CA TYR A 111 2.38 -10.09 -5.92
C TYR A 111 1.84 -8.69 -5.69
N PHE A 112 1.28 -8.06 -6.72
CA PHE A 112 0.75 -6.70 -6.65
C PHE A 112 -0.78 -6.64 -6.68
N LEU A 113 -1.45 -7.80 -6.82
CA LEU A 113 -2.92 -7.93 -6.87
C LEU A 113 -3.52 -6.96 -7.90
N THR A 114 -2.93 -6.96 -9.09
CA THR A 114 -3.37 -6.11 -10.21
C THR A 114 -4.28 -6.91 -11.12
N ASP A 115 -5.38 -6.30 -11.55
CA ASP A 115 -6.30 -6.93 -12.51
C ASP A 115 -5.86 -6.73 -13.96
N PHE A 116 -5.14 -5.63 -14.22
CA PHE A 116 -4.76 -5.20 -15.55
C PHE A 116 -3.33 -4.70 -15.55
N VAL A 117 -2.56 -5.09 -16.57
CA VAL A 117 -1.19 -4.64 -16.78
C VAL A 117 -1.07 -4.15 -18.22
N ALA A 118 -0.34 -3.06 -18.42
CA ALA A 118 -0.07 -2.54 -19.74
C ALA A 118 1.34 -1.95 -19.81
N VAL A 119 2.10 -2.35 -20.83
CA VAL A 119 3.36 -1.72 -21.20
C VAL A 119 3.20 -1.09 -22.58
N ARG A 120 3.65 0.16 -22.73
CA ARG A 120 3.69 0.90 -23.98
C ARG A 120 5.08 1.49 -24.17
N ILE A 121 5.76 1.11 -25.23
CA ILE A 121 7.08 1.61 -25.59
C ILE A 121 6.93 2.60 -26.74
N ILE A 122 7.42 3.81 -26.55
CA ILE A 122 7.36 4.89 -27.54
C ILE A 122 8.55 4.72 -28.48
N LYS A 123 8.32 4.05 -29.62
CA LYS A 123 9.35 3.78 -30.61
C LYS A 123 8.71 3.57 -31.97
N GLN A 124 9.37 4.03 -33.02
CA GLN A 124 8.88 3.80 -34.38
C GLN A 124 8.95 2.30 -34.69
N ARG A 125 7.79 1.72 -34.99
CA ARG A 125 7.47 0.28 -35.10
C ARG A 125 8.67 -0.66 -35.30
N PRO A 126 9.16 -1.29 -34.22
CA PRO A 126 9.66 -2.66 -34.32
C PRO A 126 8.46 -3.58 -34.56
N GLU A 127 8.54 -4.53 -35.49
CA GLU A 127 7.60 -5.65 -35.49
C GLU A 127 7.71 -6.37 -34.15
N SER A 128 6.58 -6.62 -33.49
CA SER A 128 6.53 -7.38 -32.24
C SER A 128 5.33 -8.29 -32.23
N ALA A 129 5.51 -9.47 -31.65
CA ALA A 129 4.45 -10.43 -31.44
C ALA A 129 3.40 -9.94 -30.41
N ILE A 130 3.74 -8.93 -29.60
CA ILE A 130 2.85 -8.39 -28.58
C ILE A 130 2.05 -7.21 -29.15
N ALA A 131 0.74 -7.41 -29.28
CA ALA A 131 -0.18 -6.39 -29.78
C ALA A 131 -0.13 -5.13 -28.89
N ASN A 132 -0.10 -3.96 -29.54
CA ASN A 132 -0.11 -2.64 -28.89
C ASN A 132 1.06 -2.38 -27.93
N LEU A 133 2.14 -3.17 -27.97
CA LEU A 133 3.33 -2.90 -27.15
C LEU A 133 4.02 -1.60 -27.55
N PHE A 134 4.02 -1.26 -28.85
CA PHE A 134 4.67 -0.06 -29.36
C PHE A 134 3.65 1.02 -29.74
N ILE A 135 3.98 2.27 -29.39
CA ILE A 135 3.28 3.47 -29.84
C ILE A 135 4.26 4.31 -30.63
N GLU A 136 3.87 4.75 -31.83
CA GLU A 136 4.73 5.60 -32.65
C GLU A 136 4.92 6.99 -32.00
N PRO A 137 6.15 7.55 -32.03
CA PRO A 137 6.38 8.93 -31.60
C PRO A 137 5.45 9.89 -32.34
N GLY A 138 4.80 10.80 -31.61
CA GLY A 138 3.85 11.76 -32.18
C GLY A 138 2.43 11.23 -32.40
N SER A 139 2.14 9.97 -32.06
CA SER A 139 0.77 9.43 -32.10
C SER A 139 -0.18 10.22 -31.20
N GLU A 140 -1.44 10.42 -31.64
CA GLU A 140 -2.50 11.01 -30.83
C GLU A 140 -2.76 10.22 -29.54
N ASN A 141 -2.46 8.92 -29.53
CA ASN A 141 -2.58 8.06 -28.36
C ASN A 141 -1.64 8.47 -27.20
N LEU A 142 -0.63 9.31 -27.46
CA LEU A 142 0.26 9.85 -26.42
C LEU A 142 -0.28 11.11 -25.75
N GLN A 143 -1.22 11.82 -26.38
CA GLN A 143 -1.80 13.08 -25.87
C GLN A 143 -2.33 12.95 -24.43
N PRO A 144 -3.03 11.86 -24.03
CA PRO A 144 -3.53 11.70 -22.68
C PRO A 144 -2.44 11.53 -21.60
N PHE A 145 -1.17 11.33 -21.98
CA PHE A 145 -0.07 11.00 -21.07
C PHE A 145 1.03 12.06 -21.03
N LEU A 146 0.87 13.18 -21.75
CA LEU A 146 1.91 14.20 -21.87
C LEU A 146 2.37 14.76 -20.52
N LYS A 147 1.46 14.87 -19.53
CA LYS A 147 1.81 15.38 -18.19
C LYS A 147 2.70 14.39 -17.44
N GLU A 148 2.31 13.12 -17.45
CA GLU A 148 3.03 12.04 -16.80
C GLU A 148 4.41 11.83 -17.46
N LEU A 149 4.46 11.84 -18.79
CA LEU A 149 5.71 11.70 -19.57
C LEU A 149 6.66 12.88 -19.38
N ALA A 150 6.17 14.13 -19.41
CA ALA A 150 7.01 15.32 -19.25
C ALA A 150 7.51 15.51 -17.82
N GLY A 151 6.71 15.12 -16.82
CA GLY A 151 7.08 15.21 -15.41
C GLY A 151 7.94 14.05 -14.90
N ASN A 152 8.03 12.95 -15.67
CA ASN A 152 8.61 11.67 -15.27
C ASN A 152 8.18 11.24 -13.84
N GLN A 153 6.91 11.49 -13.51
CA GLN A 153 6.35 11.21 -12.19
C GLN A 153 5.16 10.24 -12.32
N PRO A 154 5.13 9.17 -11.50
CA PRO A 154 3.98 8.29 -11.43
C PRO A 154 2.72 9.03 -11.02
N LYS A 155 1.59 8.61 -11.57
CA LYS A 155 0.26 9.11 -11.20
C LYS A 155 -0.63 7.96 -10.78
N CYS A 156 -1.21 8.07 -9.60
CA CYS A 156 -2.18 7.11 -9.08
C CYS A 156 -3.60 7.68 -9.10
N GLY A 157 -4.59 6.80 -9.11
CA GLY A 157 -6.00 7.13 -8.98
C GLY A 157 -6.82 6.65 -10.17
N ARG A 158 -7.99 7.26 -10.37
CA ARG A 158 -8.87 6.87 -11.48
C ARG A 158 -8.30 7.39 -12.82
N PRO A 159 -8.02 6.53 -13.81
CA PRO A 159 -7.57 6.98 -15.12
C PRO A 159 -8.70 7.71 -15.85
N THR A 160 -8.35 8.62 -16.76
CA THR A 160 -9.35 9.14 -17.72
C THR A 160 -9.75 8.04 -18.69
N LEU A 161 -10.94 8.13 -19.30
CA LEU A 161 -11.37 7.13 -20.28
C LEU A 161 -10.40 7.04 -21.49
N ALA A 162 -9.81 8.17 -21.90
CA ALA A 162 -8.81 8.19 -22.96
C ALA A 162 -7.53 7.44 -22.55
N GLN A 163 -7.04 7.67 -21.33
CA GLN A 163 -5.89 6.93 -20.78
C GLN A 163 -6.20 5.42 -20.70
N ALA A 164 -7.35 5.06 -20.14
CA ALA A 164 -7.76 3.67 -19.96
C ALA A 164 -7.91 2.93 -21.30
N LYS A 165 -8.45 3.58 -22.35
CA LYS A 165 -8.57 2.99 -23.68
C LYS A 165 -7.21 2.66 -24.30
N VAL A 166 -6.23 3.57 -24.20
CA VAL A 166 -4.89 3.33 -24.76
C VAL A 166 -4.16 2.22 -24.00
N LEU A 167 -4.31 2.16 -22.68
CA LEU A 167 -3.62 1.19 -21.82
C LEU A 167 -4.29 -0.19 -21.82
N PHE A 168 -5.61 -0.26 -21.74
CA PHE A 168 -6.34 -1.49 -21.42
C PHE A 168 -7.36 -1.91 -22.49
N GLY A 169 -7.49 -1.15 -23.59
CA GLY A 169 -8.35 -1.50 -24.71
C GLY A 169 -9.82 -1.67 -24.30
N ASP A 170 -10.39 -2.84 -24.60
CA ASP A 170 -11.79 -3.15 -24.32
C ASP A 170 -12.12 -3.17 -22.82
N SER A 171 -11.12 -3.49 -21.97
CA SER A 171 -11.28 -3.51 -20.52
C SER A 171 -11.24 -2.11 -19.88
N ALA A 172 -11.11 -1.04 -20.67
CA ALA A 172 -10.96 0.33 -20.17
C ALA A 172 -12.07 0.77 -19.18
N VAL A 173 -13.28 0.26 -19.35
CA VAL A 173 -14.44 0.61 -18.49
C VAL A 173 -14.43 -0.13 -17.14
N GLU A 174 -13.68 -1.22 -17.02
CA GLU A 174 -13.56 -2.01 -15.79
C GLU A 174 -12.50 -1.43 -14.84
N VAL A 175 -11.60 -0.59 -15.34
CA VAL A 175 -10.49 -0.03 -14.56
C VAL A 175 -10.97 1.12 -13.68
N ASN A 176 -11.07 0.85 -12.38
CA ASN A 176 -11.57 1.81 -11.39
C ASN A 176 -10.44 2.57 -10.68
N SER A 177 -9.26 1.97 -10.56
CA SER A 177 -8.03 2.65 -10.15
C SER A 177 -6.83 2.16 -10.95
N CYS A 178 -5.83 3.02 -11.12
CA CYS A 178 -4.63 2.73 -11.90
C CYS A 178 -3.43 3.51 -11.33
N ALA A 179 -2.25 2.92 -11.41
CA ALA A 179 -1.00 3.65 -11.38
C ALA A 179 -0.43 3.71 -12.81
N ILE A 180 -0.19 4.92 -13.30
CA ILE A 180 0.46 5.21 -14.60
C ILE A 180 1.87 5.66 -14.28
N ILE A 181 2.85 4.92 -14.76
CA ILE A 181 4.26 5.01 -14.37
C ILE A 181 5.07 5.29 -15.64
N PRO A 182 5.55 6.53 -15.83
CA PRO A 182 6.41 6.84 -16.97
C PRO A 182 7.76 6.13 -16.83
N MET A 183 8.27 5.65 -17.96
CA MET A 183 9.61 5.09 -18.13
C MET A 183 10.34 5.99 -19.14
N ASN A 184 10.93 7.08 -18.67
CA ASN A 184 11.71 8.00 -19.50
C ASN A 184 13.19 7.87 -19.11
N PHE A 185 13.91 7.13 -19.92
CA PHE A 185 15.35 6.87 -19.82
C PHE A 185 16.00 7.17 -21.17
N THR A 186 17.31 7.43 -21.17
CA THR A 186 18.06 7.87 -22.38
C THR A 186 17.80 7.04 -23.64
N GLU A 187 17.49 5.74 -23.50
CA GLU A 187 17.25 4.82 -24.63
C GLU A 187 15.86 4.16 -24.62
N LEU A 188 14.99 4.57 -23.71
CA LEU A 188 13.63 4.05 -23.59
C LEU A 188 12.69 5.16 -23.14
N ASP A 189 11.75 5.48 -24.00
CA ASP A 189 10.56 6.23 -23.64
C ASP A 189 9.37 5.27 -23.60
N GLY A 190 8.57 5.31 -22.54
CA GLY A 190 7.46 4.40 -22.38
C GLY A 190 6.59 4.68 -21.17
N ILE A 191 5.57 3.85 -21.03
CA ILE A 191 4.58 3.89 -19.95
C ILE A 191 4.36 2.45 -19.50
N LEU A 192 4.48 2.24 -18.19
CA LEU A 192 3.93 1.09 -17.50
C LEU A 192 2.65 1.53 -16.81
N ALA A 193 1.61 0.70 -16.88
CA ALA A 193 0.40 0.92 -16.13
C ALA A 193 -0.06 -0.36 -15.46
N ILE A 194 -0.50 -0.23 -14.21
CA ILE A 194 -1.15 -1.28 -13.44
C ILE A 194 -2.52 -0.79 -13.01
N GLY A 195 -3.54 -1.59 -13.28
CA GLY A 195 -4.95 -1.26 -13.07
C GLY A 195 -5.63 -2.26 -12.13
N SER A 196 -6.69 -1.80 -11.47
CA SER A 196 -7.58 -2.65 -10.67
C SER A 196 -9.05 -2.27 -10.84
N ARG A 197 -9.92 -3.26 -10.67
CA ARG A 197 -11.37 -3.10 -10.55
C ARG A 197 -11.78 -2.48 -9.21
N GLU A 198 -10.88 -2.43 -8.23
CA GLU A 198 -11.10 -1.77 -6.94
C GLU A 198 -10.71 -0.28 -6.98
N LYS A 199 -11.59 0.62 -6.52
CA LYS A 199 -11.36 2.08 -6.56
C LYS A 199 -10.23 2.56 -5.65
N GLY A 200 -10.02 1.89 -4.52
CA GLY A 200 -9.08 2.30 -3.48
C GLY A 200 -7.69 1.67 -3.63
N ARG A 201 -7.49 0.75 -4.58
CA ARG A 201 -6.27 -0.06 -4.66
C ARG A 201 -5.03 0.76 -4.99
N PHE A 202 -5.10 1.56 -6.05
CA PHE A 202 -4.01 2.45 -6.46
C PHE A 202 -4.33 3.90 -6.09
N HIS A 203 -3.88 4.30 -4.91
CA HIS A 203 -4.02 5.67 -4.39
C HIS A 203 -2.65 6.31 -4.09
N TYR A 204 -2.63 7.63 -3.93
CA TYR A 204 -1.40 8.42 -3.76
C TYR A 204 -0.48 7.99 -2.61
N SER A 205 -0.98 7.33 -1.56
CA SER A 205 -0.13 6.83 -0.47
C SER A 205 0.65 5.55 -0.80
N MET A 206 0.52 4.98 -2.00
CA MET A 206 1.36 3.86 -2.46
C MET A 206 2.86 4.24 -2.59
N GLY A 207 3.20 5.51 -2.41
CA GLY A 207 4.57 5.99 -2.34
C GLY A 207 5.19 6.14 -3.73
N ASN A 208 5.48 7.38 -4.13
CA ASN A 208 6.13 7.66 -5.41
C ASN A 208 7.46 6.89 -5.55
N LEU A 209 8.20 6.73 -4.46
CA LEU A 209 9.47 6.00 -4.46
C LEU A 209 9.33 4.57 -4.98
N PHE A 210 8.32 3.84 -4.53
CA PHE A 210 8.10 2.45 -4.91
C PHE A 210 7.83 2.32 -6.42
N LEU A 211 6.96 3.17 -6.96
CA LEU A 211 6.60 3.17 -8.38
C LEU A 211 7.76 3.66 -9.27
N THR A 212 8.57 4.60 -8.77
CA THR A 212 9.80 5.02 -9.44
C THR A 212 10.81 3.88 -9.51
N GLN A 213 11.05 3.15 -8.43
CA GLN A 213 11.95 1.98 -8.43
C GLN A 213 11.44 0.88 -9.37
N MET A 214 10.13 0.65 -9.42
CA MET A 214 9.52 -0.26 -10.39
C MET A 214 9.81 0.18 -11.84
N SER A 215 9.65 1.47 -12.14
CA SER A 215 10.02 2.05 -13.44
C SER A 215 11.49 1.81 -13.80
N GLU A 216 12.39 2.05 -12.85
CA GLU A 216 13.84 1.90 -13.04
C GLU A 216 14.24 0.45 -13.35
N ILE A 217 13.74 -0.52 -12.59
CA ILE A 217 14.07 -1.94 -12.78
C ILE A 217 13.52 -2.44 -14.11
N ILE A 218 12.24 -2.17 -14.38
CA ILE A 218 11.58 -2.61 -15.61
C ILE A 218 12.22 -1.93 -16.81
N GLY A 219 12.33 -0.60 -16.79
CA GLY A 219 12.93 0.18 -17.87
C GLY A 219 14.35 -0.27 -18.19
N THR A 220 15.20 -0.47 -17.18
CA THR A 220 16.58 -0.96 -17.38
C THR A 220 16.59 -2.33 -18.04
N ARG A 221 15.71 -3.25 -17.62
CA ARG A 221 15.64 -4.58 -18.24
C ARG A 221 15.18 -4.51 -19.69
N LEU A 222 14.14 -3.71 -19.97
CA LEU A 222 13.63 -3.52 -21.33
C LEU A 222 14.69 -2.91 -22.25
N ILE A 223 15.46 -1.91 -21.78
CA ILE A 223 16.60 -1.35 -22.53
C ILE A 223 17.60 -2.43 -22.89
N SER A 224 18.00 -3.26 -21.91
CA SER A 224 18.96 -4.35 -22.13
C SER A 224 18.48 -5.35 -23.19
N LEU A 225 17.21 -5.74 -23.15
CA LEU A 225 16.62 -6.69 -24.10
C LEU A 225 16.47 -6.07 -25.50
N LEU A 226 16.02 -4.81 -25.59
CA LEU A 226 15.88 -4.10 -26.86
C LEU A 226 17.22 -3.92 -27.58
N ARG A 227 18.33 -3.71 -26.85
CA ARG A 227 19.68 -3.67 -27.43
C ARG A 227 20.12 -5.03 -27.97
N GLN A 228 19.80 -6.12 -27.27
CA GLN A 228 20.14 -7.47 -27.74
C GLN A 228 19.41 -7.81 -29.04
N THR A 229 18.14 -7.45 -29.14
CA THR A 229 17.38 -7.62 -30.39
C THR A 229 17.99 -6.81 -31.52
N HIS A 230 18.49 -5.60 -31.27
CA HIS A 230 19.14 -4.79 -32.31
C HIS A 230 20.47 -5.39 -32.81
N ASN A 231 21.24 -6.03 -31.93
CA ASN A 231 22.52 -6.65 -32.30
C ASN A 231 22.39 -8.05 -32.95
N ALA A 232 21.18 -8.63 -32.94
CA ALA A 232 20.91 -9.95 -33.52
C ALA A 232 20.48 -9.90 -35.01
N TYR A 233 20.28 -8.69 -35.55
CA TYR A 233 19.98 -8.41 -36.97
C TYR A 233 21.06 -7.52 -37.58
#